data_AF-A0A0E9XGZ2-F1
#
_entry.id   AF-A0A0E9XGZ2-F1
#
_cell.length_a   1.000
_cell.length_b   1.000
_cell.length_c   1.000
_cell.angle_alpha   90.00
_cell.angle_beta   90.00
_cell.angle_gamma   90.00
#
_symmetry.space_group_name_H-M   'P 1'
#
loop_
_entity.id
_entity.type
_entity.pdbx_description
1 polymer ?
#
loop_
_entity_poly.entity_id
_entity_poly.type
_entity_poly.pdbx_seq_one_letter_code
_entity_poly.pdbx_strand_id
1 'polypeptide(L)'
;MVKTENPNIKDKYLLDYCASANYIMTLLQEAYKFNETTWSNIYFKKKVADTDVGWTLGYMLNLSSLIPSEHPLLMSGVKHEQWAAGVFFIVFALFLSLVVTVILCAVNINY
;
A
#
# COMPACT_ATOMS: atom_id res chain seq x y z
N MET A 1 27.04 -31.04 25.81
CA MET A 1 27.27 -30.79 24.37
C MET A 1 26.38 -29.64 23.91
N VAL A 2 25.05 -29.81 23.78
CA VAL A 2 24.14 -28.72 23.34
C VAL A 2 24.13 -27.48 24.25
N LYS A 3 24.13 -27.66 25.58
CA LYS A 3 24.18 -26.56 26.55
C LYS A 3 25.51 -25.80 26.54
N THR A 4 26.61 -26.49 26.25
CA THR A 4 27.96 -25.91 26.17
C THR A 4 28.08 -25.00 24.95
N GLU A 5 27.39 -25.34 23.86
CA GLU A 5 27.36 -24.55 22.62
C GLU A 5 26.43 -23.32 22.73
N ASN A 6 25.44 -23.35 23.63
CA ASN A 6 24.41 -22.30 23.75
C ASN A 6 24.28 -21.75 25.18
N PRO A 7 25.32 -21.10 25.74
CA PRO A 7 25.36 -20.73 27.16
C PRO A 7 24.37 -19.63 27.55
N ASN A 8 23.90 -18.82 26.58
CA ASN A 8 23.00 -17.68 26.84
C ASN A 8 21.51 -18.05 26.83
N ILE A 9 21.16 -19.28 26.46
CA ILE A 9 19.77 -19.73 26.35
C ILE A 9 19.38 -20.45 27.63
N LYS A 10 18.19 -20.14 28.16
CA LYS A 10 17.67 -20.85 29.35
C LYS A 10 17.42 -22.32 29.03
N ASP A 11 17.82 -23.21 29.93
CA ASP A 11 17.72 -24.67 29.78
C ASP A 11 16.33 -25.15 29.34
N LYS A 12 15.25 -24.54 29.87
CA LYS A 12 13.87 -24.87 29.50
C LYS A 12 13.64 -24.77 27.98
N TYR A 13 14.11 -23.68 27.35
CA TYR A 13 13.94 -23.51 25.91
C TYR A 13 14.82 -24.47 25.10
N LEU A 14 16.02 -24.78 25.60
CA LEU A 14 16.92 -25.74 24.94
C LEU A 14 16.30 -27.14 24.85
N LEU A 15 15.60 -27.57 25.90
CA LEU A 15 14.89 -28.85 25.92
C LEU A 15 13.71 -28.87 24.95
N ASP A 16 13.00 -27.75 24.83
CA ASP A 16 11.77 -27.66 24.04
C ASP A 16 12.03 -27.42 22.54
N TYR A 17 13.24 -27.02 22.12
CA TYR A 17 13.51 -26.68 20.72
C TYR A 17 13.28 -27.85 19.75
N CYS A 18 13.71 -29.06 20.10
CA CYS A 18 13.56 -30.22 19.21
C CYS A 18 12.07 -30.54 19.00
N ALA A 19 11.29 -30.59 20.07
CA ALA A 19 9.85 -30.83 19.99
C ALA A 19 9.12 -29.69 19.26
N SER A 20 9.46 -28.44 19.56
CA SER A 20 8.85 -27.26 18.94
C SER A 20 9.16 -27.14 17.45
N ALA A 21 10.40 -27.44 17.04
CA ALA A 21 10.80 -27.40 15.64
C ALA A 21 10.08 -28.48 14.82
N ASN A 22 10.01 -29.72 15.33
CA ASN A 22 9.25 -30.78 14.69
C ASN A 22 7.77 -30.43 14.61
N TYR A 23 7.19 -29.91 15.70
CA TYR A 23 5.79 -29.48 15.73
C TYR A 23 5.50 -28.42 14.65
N ILE A 24 6.31 -27.38 14.56
CA ILE A 24 6.14 -26.32 13.54
C ILE A 24 6.32 -26.89 12.13
N MET A 25 7.28 -27.79 11.93
CA MET A 25 7.51 -28.43 10.62
C MET A 25 6.30 -29.25 10.17
N THR A 26 5.83 -30.16 11.02
CA THR A 26 4.62 -30.97 10.77
C THR A 26 3.40 -30.08 10.54
N LEU A 27 3.23 -29.01 11.32
CA LEU A 27 2.12 -28.09 11.17
C LEU A 27 2.15 -27.37 9.81
N LEU A 28 3.31 -26.91 9.35
CA LEU A 28 3.44 -26.25 8.04
C LEU A 28 3.27 -27.23 6.88
N GLN A 29 3.89 -28.40 6.94
CA GLN A 29 3.88 -29.37 5.84
C GLN A 29 2.59 -30.20 5.81
N GLU A 30 2.15 -30.76 6.93
CA GLU A 30 1.02 -31.68 6.96
C GLU A 30 -0.32 -30.98 7.16
N ALA A 31 -0.41 -29.93 7.98
CA ALA A 31 -1.68 -29.24 8.21
C ALA A 31 -1.93 -28.14 7.17
N TYR A 32 -0.97 -27.23 6.99
CA TYR A 32 -1.08 -26.13 6.03
C TYR A 32 -0.69 -26.49 4.59
N LYS A 33 -0.17 -27.71 4.36
CA LYS A 33 0.15 -28.23 3.02
C LYS A 33 1.18 -27.37 2.26
N PHE A 34 2.14 -26.78 2.98
CA PHE A 34 3.30 -26.18 2.34
C PHE A 34 4.20 -27.28 1.75
N ASN A 35 4.53 -27.13 0.47
CA ASN A 35 5.38 -28.05 -0.30
C ASN A 35 6.65 -27.32 -0.72
N GLU A 36 7.60 -28.03 -1.37
CA GLU A 36 8.87 -27.47 -1.85
C GLU A 36 8.72 -26.19 -2.69
N THR A 37 7.64 -26.08 -3.48
CA THR A 37 7.36 -24.91 -4.32
C THR A 37 6.80 -23.71 -3.55
N THR A 38 6.09 -23.94 -2.43
CA THR A 38 5.44 -22.88 -1.64
C THR A 38 6.23 -22.53 -0.38
N TRP A 39 7.19 -23.38 0.02
CA TRP A 39 8.03 -23.17 1.20
C TRP A 39 8.85 -21.88 1.13
N SER A 40 9.31 -21.51 -0.07
CA SER A 40 10.06 -20.26 -0.32
C SER A 40 9.26 -18.98 -0.05
N ASN A 41 7.93 -19.07 0.06
CA ASN A 41 7.05 -17.93 0.33
C ASN A 41 6.84 -17.68 1.84
N ILE A 42 7.43 -18.50 2.72
CA ILE A 42 7.31 -18.35 4.17
C ILE A 42 8.44 -17.46 4.70
N TYR A 43 8.08 -16.35 5.33
CA TYR A 43 9.05 -15.43 5.93
C TYR A 43 8.91 -15.40 7.45
N PHE A 44 9.89 -15.96 8.17
CA PHE A 44 9.96 -15.87 9.62
C PHE A 44 10.51 -14.50 10.04
N LYS A 45 9.61 -13.58 10.38
CA LYS A 45 9.95 -12.20 10.81
C LYS A 45 9.24 -11.87 12.11
N LYS A 46 9.99 -11.34 13.08
CA LYS A 46 9.43 -10.84 14.34
C LYS A 46 8.98 -9.38 14.25
N LYS A 47 9.73 -8.54 13.51
CA LYS A 47 9.50 -7.10 13.41
C LYS A 47 9.47 -6.63 11.96
N VAL A 48 8.69 -5.59 11.69
CA VAL A 48 8.66 -4.81 10.44
C VAL A 48 8.61 -3.33 10.82
N ALA A 49 9.48 -2.51 10.22
CA ALA A 49 9.58 -1.07 10.54
C ALA A 49 9.66 -0.80 12.07
N ASP A 50 10.50 -1.58 12.77
CA ASP A 50 10.70 -1.58 14.23
C ASP A 50 9.47 -1.94 15.09
N THR A 51 8.33 -2.25 14.48
CA THR A 51 7.12 -2.69 15.17
C THR A 51 7.05 -4.22 15.18
N ASP A 52 6.66 -4.81 16.31
CA ASP A 52 6.44 -6.26 16.40
C ASP A 52 5.23 -6.68 15.56
N VAL A 53 5.42 -7.72 14.75
CA VAL A 53 4.37 -8.28 13.90
C VAL A 53 3.40 -9.05 14.79
N GLY A 54 2.14 -8.61 14.82
CA GLY A 54 1.09 -9.25 15.61
C GLY A 54 -0.28 -8.61 15.41
N TRP A 55 -1.30 -9.25 15.98
CA TRP A 55 -2.70 -8.80 15.90
C TRP A 55 -2.94 -7.49 16.66
N THR A 56 -2.09 -7.13 17.63
CA THR A 56 -2.25 -5.94 18.47
C THR A 56 -2.34 -4.65 17.66
N LEU A 57 -1.47 -4.48 16.65
CA LEU A 57 -1.48 -3.29 15.82
C LEU A 57 -2.77 -3.18 15.00
N GLY A 58 -3.17 -4.28 14.34
CA GLY A 58 -4.43 -4.32 13.58
C GLY A 58 -5.66 -4.10 14.45
N TYR A 59 -5.64 -4.61 15.69
CA TYR A 59 -6.68 -4.38 16.66
C TYR A 59 -6.81 -2.90 17.06
N MET A 60 -5.68 -2.23 17.32
CA MET A 60 -5.65 -0.80 17.62
C MET A 60 -6.13 0.06 16.42
N LEU A 61 -5.77 -0.33 15.21
CA LEU A 61 -6.21 0.34 13.98
C LEU A 61 -7.73 0.20 13.77
N ASN A 62 -8.30 -0.97 14.05
CA ASN A 62 -9.74 -1.20 13.96
C ASN A 62 -10.51 -0.33 14.96
N LEU A 63 -10.05 -0.27 16.22
CA LEU A 63 -10.69 0.54 17.26
C LEU A 63 -10.65 2.05 16.96
N SER A 64 -9.58 2.51 16.30
CA SER A 64 -9.41 3.92 15.96
C SER A 64 -10.06 4.31 14.63
N SER A 65 -10.68 3.37 13.91
CA SER A 65 -11.23 3.58 12.56
C SER A 65 -10.22 4.25 11.60
N LEU A 66 -8.93 3.99 11.81
CA LEU A 66 -7.84 4.60 11.04
C LEU A 66 -7.60 3.91 9.69
N ILE A 67 -8.19 2.73 9.47
CA ILE A 67 -8.17 2.06 8.16
C ILE A 67 -9.44 2.53 7.43
N PRO A 68 -9.35 3.50 6.51
CA PRO A 68 -10.50 3.93 5.75
C PRO A 68 -10.98 2.75 4.89
N SER A 69 -12.26 2.41 5.01
CA SER A 69 -12.93 1.40 4.19
C SER A 69 -13.01 1.80 2.72
N GLU A 70 -12.84 3.09 2.45
CA GLU A 70 -12.84 3.69 1.14
C GLU A 70 -11.41 4.12 0.79
N HIS A 71 -10.95 3.80 -0.42
CA HIS A 71 -9.70 4.34 -0.92
C HIS A 71 -9.82 5.87 -0.87
N PRO A 72 -8.91 6.61 -0.19
CA PRO A 72 -8.95 8.07 -0.25
C PRO A 72 -8.93 8.42 -1.72
N LEU A 73 -9.92 9.15 -2.21
CA LEU A 73 -10.01 9.53 -3.60
C LEU A 73 -8.80 10.42 -3.93
N LEU A 74 -7.67 9.80 -4.25
CA LEU A 74 -6.48 10.42 -4.84
C LEU A 74 -6.79 10.93 -6.27
N MET A 75 -8.04 10.86 -6.69
CA MET A 75 -8.54 11.27 -7.98
C MET A 75 -9.67 12.31 -7.83
N SER A 76 -9.47 13.31 -6.98
CA SER A 76 -10.11 14.62 -7.18
C SER A 76 -9.34 15.72 -6.46
N GLY A 77 -8.07 15.89 -6.85
CA GLY A 77 -7.24 17.01 -6.42
C GLY A 77 -7.68 18.37 -7.00
N VAL A 78 -8.76 18.41 -7.77
CA VAL A 78 -9.33 19.67 -8.29
C VAL A 78 -10.74 19.80 -7.71
N LYS A 79 -10.88 20.71 -6.74
CA LYS A 79 -12.20 21.16 -6.27
C LYS A 79 -13.05 21.48 -7.50
N HIS A 80 -14.27 20.95 -7.57
CA HIS A 80 -15.15 21.02 -8.74
C HIS A 80 -15.28 22.45 -9.31
N GLU A 81 -15.23 23.45 -8.42
CA GLU A 81 -15.23 24.90 -8.69
C GLU A 81 -14.04 25.37 -9.56
N GLN A 82 -12.82 24.85 -9.31
CA GLN A 82 -11.61 25.28 -10.02
C GLN A 82 -11.57 24.75 -11.47
N TRP A 83 -12.17 23.58 -11.70
CA TRP A 83 -12.25 22.98 -13.03
C TRP A 83 -13.19 23.77 -13.95
N ALA A 84 -14.34 24.23 -13.41
CA ALA A 84 -15.31 25.02 -14.15
C ALA A 84 -14.71 26.35 -14.65
N ALA A 85 -13.93 27.04 -13.81
CA ALA A 85 -13.24 28.27 -14.20
C ALA A 85 -12.23 28.01 -15.34
N GLY A 86 -11.46 26.91 -15.26
CA GLY A 86 -10.50 26.55 -16.31
C GLY A 86 -11.18 26.31 -17.67
N VAL A 87 -12.28 25.56 -17.69
CA VAL A 87 -13.06 25.33 -18.91
C VAL A 87 -13.61 26.64 -19.49
N PHE A 88 -14.11 27.53 -18.63
CA PHE A 88 -14.63 28.83 -19.07
C PHE A 88 -13.57 29.70 -19.75
N PHE A 89 -12.37 29.80 -19.16
CA PHE A 89 -11.27 30.55 -19.75
C PHE A 89 -10.84 30.01 -21.12
N ILE A 90 -10.80 28.68 -21.29
CA ILE A 90 -10.45 28.05 -22.56
C ILE A 90 -11.48 28.39 -23.64
N VAL A 91 -12.78 28.27 -23.33
CA VAL A 91 -13.86 28.60 -24.28
C VAL A 91 -13.83 30.08 -24.66
N PHE A 92 -13.62 30.96 -23.69
CA PHE A 92 -13.54 32.41 -23.93
C PHE A 92 -12.35 32.77 -24.83
N ALA A 93 -11.17 32.18 -24.59
CA ALA A 93 -9.99 32.40 -25.42
C ALA A 93 -10.19 31.94 -26.88
N LEU A 94 -10.84 30.79 -27.08
CA LEU A 94 -11.17 30.27 -28.42
C LEU A 94 -12.19 31.16 -29.14
N PHE A 95 -13.16 31.72 -28.41
CA PHE A 95 -14.13 32.64 -29.00
C PHE A 95 -13.44 33.93 -29.46
N LEU A 96 -12.58 34.52 -28.62
CA LEU A 96 -11.85 35.73 -28.97
C LEU A 96 -10.92 35.51 -30.16
N SER A 97 -10.22 34.38 -30.23
CA SER A 97 -9.33 34.09 -31.36
C SER A 97 -10.13 33.99 -32.67
N LEU A 98 -11.28 33.31 -32.67
CA LEU A 98 -12.16 33.22 -33.84
C LEU A 98 -12.67 34.59 -34.28
N VAL A 99 -13.13 35.43 -33.33
CA VAL A 99 -13.59 36.79 -33.62
C VAL A 99 -12.48 37.63 -34.26
N VAL A 100 -11.26 37.58 -33.70
CA VAL A 100 -10.10 38.30 -34.24
C VAL A 100 -9.76 37.82 -35.66
N THR A 101 -9.77 36.51 -35.90
CA THR A 101 -9.54 35.95 -37.24
C THR A 101 -10.60 36.43 -38.24
N VAL A 102 -11.89 36.42 -37.86
CA VAL A 102 -12.98 36.90 -38.73
C VAL A 102 -12.84 38.39 -39.03
N ILE A 103 -12.50 39.22 -38.04
CA ILE A 103 -12.28 40.66 -38.23
C ILE A 103 -11.10 40.89 -39.17
N LEU A 104 -9.98 40.19 -39.00
CA LEU A 104 -8.83 40.30 -39.88
C LEU A 104 -9.17 39.87 -41.32
N CYS A 105 -9.92 38.78 -41.50
CA CYS A 105 -10.40 38.36 -42.82
C CYS A 105 -11.33 39.41 -43.45
N ALA A 106 -12.26 39.98 -42.69
CA ALA A 106 -13.18 41.00 -43.18
C ALA A 106 -12.45 42.31 -43.56
N VAL A 107 -11.45 42.73 -42.78
CA VAL A 107 -10.63 43.91 -43.09
C VAL A 107 -9.75 43.66 -44.32
N ASN A 108 -9.17 42.46 -44.47
CA ASN A 108 -8.35 42.09 -45.63
C ASN A 108 -9.18 42.01 -46.93
N ILE A 109 -10.43 41.56 -46.87
CA ILE A 109 -11.35 41.52 -48.03
C ILE A 109 -11.86 42.92 -48.43
N ASN A 110 -11.95 43.85 -47.48
CA ASN A 110 -12.43 45.23 -47.72
C ASN A 110 -11.32 46.19 -48.20
N TYR A 111 -10.10 45.71 -48.44
CA TYR A 111 -8.96 46.46 -48.97
C TYR A 111 -8.57 45.93 -50.35
#